data_AF-A0A1H9IH76-F1
#
_entry.id   AF-A0A1H9IH76-F1
#
_cell.length_a   1.000
_cell.length_b   1.000
_cell.length_c   1.000
_cell.angle_alpha   90.00
_cell.angle_beta   90.00
_cell.angle_gamma   90.00
#
_symmetry.space_group_name_H-M   'P 1'
#
loop_
_entity.id
_entity.type
_entity.pdbx_description
1 polymer ?
#
loop_
_entity_poly.entity_id
_entity_poly.type
_entity_poly.pdbx_seq_one_letter_code
_entity_poly.pdbx_strand_id
1 'polypeptide(L)' 'MEHYKLFIVILFILLMFAPVTWQAIIRRKLNPPPMARNDRKLYRLWRSDPQAYERQYGEMDRQYLQAQKEKNRTTDQ' A
#
# COMPACT_ATOMS: atom_id res chain seq x y z
N MET A 1 -20.86 -10.55 -37.46
CA MET A 1 -19.47 -10.04 -37.62
C MET A 1 -19.18 -8.84 -36.73
N GLU A 2 -20.12 -7.91 -36.53
CA GLU A 2 -19.86 -6.67 -35.75
C GLU A 2 -19.70 -6.86 -34.23
N HIS A 3 -20.42 -7.81 -33.61
CA HIS A 3 -20.32 -8.04 -32.16
C HIS A 3 -18.93 -8.46 -31.68
N TYR A 4 -18.20 -9.23 -32.48
CA TYR A 4 -16.83 -9.65 -32.15
C TYR A 4 -15.85 -8.48 -32.19
N LYS A 5 -16.08 -7.49 -33.06
CA LYS A 5 -15.24 -6.29 -33.17
C LYS A 5 -15.27 -5.48 -31.88
N LEU A 6 -16.46 -5.28 -31.31
CA LEU A 6 -16.64 -4.58 -30.03
C LEU A 6 -15.94 -5.32 -28.89
N PHE A 7 -16.06 -6.64 -28.83
CA PHE A 7 -15.39 -7.47 -27.83
C PHE A 7 -13.87 -7.37 -27.91
N ILE A 8 -13.31 -7.42 -29.13
CA ILE A 8 -11.87 -7.29 -29.36
C ILE A 8 -11.36 -5.90 -28.94
N VAL A 9 -12.10 -4.84 -29.25
CA VAL A 9 -11.73 -3.47 -28.86
C VAL A 9 -11.73 -3.32 -27.33
N ILE A 10 -12.74 -3.84 -26.64
CA ILE A 10 -12.80 -3.80 -25.17
C ILE A 10 -11.64 -4.60 -24.56
N LEU A 11 -11.34 -5.78 -25.09
CA LEU A 11 -10.23 -6.61 -24.62
C LEU A 11 -8.88 -5.90 -24.82
N PHE A 12 -8.71 -5.22 -25.95
CA PHE A 12 -7.50 -4.46 -26.24
C PHE A 12 -7.31 -3.29 -25.28
N ILE A 13 -8.38 -2.54 -25.00
CA ILE A 13 -8.37 -1.45 -24.01
C ILE A 13 -8.00 -2.01 -22.63
N LEU A 14 -8.65 -3.09 -22.19
CA LEU A 14 -8.34 -3.70 -20.88
C LEU A 14 -6.88 -4.15 -20.80
N LEU A 15 -6.32 -4.77 -21.83
CA LEU A 15 -4.91 -5.20 -21.83
C LEU A 15 -3.92 -4.03 -21.83
N MET A 16 -4.22 -2.95 -22.55
CA MET A 16 -3.39 -1.74 -22.55
C MET A 16 -3.39 -1.04 -21.19
N PHE A 17 -4.55 -0.97 -20.53
CA PHE A 17 -4.70 -0.25 -19.25
C PHE A 17 -4.47 -1.12 -18.01
N ALA A 18 -4.53 -2.45 -18.12
CA ALA A 18 -4.27 -3.38 -17.02
C ALA A 18 -2.90 -3.16 -16.33
N PRO A 19 -1.75 -3.08 -17.04
CA PRO A 19 -0.46 -2.90 -16.36
C PRO A 19 -0.35 -1.54 -15.66
N VAL A 20 -0.91 -0.49 -16.27
CA VAL A 20 -0.90 0.88 -15.71
C VAL A 20 -1.77 0.97 -14.46
N THR A 21 -2.97 0.39 -14.50
CA THR A 21 -3.89 0.36 -13.36
C THR A 21 -3.36 -0.54 -12.24
N TRP A 22 -2.75 -1.68 -12.58
CA TRP A 22 -2.12 -2.58 -11.60
C TRP A 22 -0.98 -1.90 -10.82
N GLN A 23 -0.05 -1.22 -11.50
CA GLN A 23 1.02 -0.49 -10.82
C GLN A 23 0.49 0.64 -9.93
N ALA A 24 -0.54 1.36 -10.38
CA ALA A 24 -1.16 2.41 -9.59
C ALA A 24 -1.88 1.85 -8.34
N ILE A 25 -2.54 0.70 -8.47
CA ILE A 25 -3.19 0.01 -7.33
C ILE A 25 -2.15 -0.47 -6.33
N ILE A 26 -1.03 -1.05 -6.78
CA ILE A 26 0.08 -1.44 -5.89
C ILE A 26 0.63 -0.22 -5.14
N ARG A 27 0.85 0.90 -5.83
CA ARG A 27 1.33 2.16 -5.20
C ARG A 27 0.33 2.72 -4.19
N ARG A 28 -0.98 2.57 -4.43
CA ARG A 28 -2.04 2.98 -3.48
C ARG A 28 -2.21 2.01 -2.31
N LYS A 29 -1.85 0.74 -2.49
CA LYS A 29 -1.81 -0.29 -1.43
C LYS A 29 -0.59 -0.20 -0.53
N LEU A 30 0.37 0.69 -0.81
CA LEU A 30 1.42 1.02 0.14
C LEU A 30 0.78 1.75 1.34
N ASN A 31 0.27 0.97 2.29
CA ASN A 31 -0.18 1.48 3.56
C ASN A 31 1.05 2.04 4.29
N PRO A 32 1.07 3.35 4.59
CA PRO A 32 2.18 3.91 5.33
C PRO A 32 2.24 3.24 6.72
N PRO A 33 3.44 2.92 7.20
CA PRO A 33 3.61 2.42 8.56
C PRO A 33 3.04 3.40 9.60
N PRO A 34 2.67 2.93 10.81
CA PRO A 34 1.96 3.75 11.78
C PRO A 34 2.69 5.03 12.17
N MET A 35 4.03 5.01 12.30
CA MET A 35 4.80 6.22 12.54
C MET A 35 4.85 7.17 11.34
N ALA A 36 5.04 6.66 10.13
CA ALA A 36 4.96 7.44 8.90
C ALA A 36 3.55 8.02 8.65
N ARG A 37 2.50 7.41 9.20
CA ARG A 37 1.13 7.92 9.09
C ARG A 37 0.89 9.13 9.98
N ASN A 38 1.55 9.17 11.13
CA ASN A 38 1.33 10.21 12.15
C ASN A 38 2.23 11.44 11.98
N ASP A 39 3.39 11.33 11.32
CA ASP A 39 4.32 12.44 11.07
C ASP A 39 4.59 12.65 9.57
N ARG A 40 4.41 13.88 9.09
CA ARG A 40 4.67 14.30 7.70
C ARG A 40 6.12 14.15 7.28
N LYS A 41 7.09 14.34 8.18
CA LYS A 41 8.53 14.17 7.89
C LYS A 41 8.85 12.69 7.67
N LEU A 42 8.35 11.83 8.54
CA LEU A 42 8.48 10.38 8.41
C LEU A 42 7.75 9.84 7.19
N TYR A 43 6.56 10.37 6.89
CA TYR A 43 5.85 10.08 5.65
C TYR A 43 6.70 10.42 4.42
N ARG A 44 7.34 11.59 4.42
CA ARG A 44 8.20 12.02 3.32
C ARG A 44 9.42 11.11 3.18
N LEU A 45 10.07 10.79 4.29
CA LEU A 45 11.23 9.88 4.34
C LEU A 45 10.86 8.50 3.81
N TRP A 46 9.78 7.91 4.31
CA TRP A 46 9.28 6.62 3.84
C TRP A 46 8.93 6.63 2.35
N ARG A 47 8.35 7.74 1.87
CA ARG A 47 7.97 7.89 0.46
C ARG A 47 9.17 8.08 -0.47
N SER A 48 10.24 8.74 0.00
CA SER A 48 11.47 8.96 -0.79
C SER A 48 12.44 7.80 -0.71
N ASP A 49 12.63 7.25 0.49
CA ASP A 49 13.53 6.14 0.78
C ASP A 49 12.91 5.21 1.84
N PRO A 50 12.10 4.22 1.40
CA PRO A 50 11.48 3.27 2.30
C PRO A 50 12.50 2.36 3.00
N GLN A 51 13.69 2.15 2.43
CA GLN A 51 14.72 1.30 3.03
C GLN A 51 15.47 2.02 4.17
N ALA A 52 15.73 3.32 4.04
CA ALA A 52 16.24 4.13 5.16
C ALA A 52 15.21 4.22 6.29
N TYR A 53 13.93 4.39 5.95
CA TYR A 53 12.86 4.37 6.93
C TYR A 53 12.79 3.04 7.70
N GLU A 54 12.77 1.90 7.01
CA GLU A 54 12.70 0.56 7.65
C GLU A 54 13.89 0.33 8.59
N ARG A 55 15.10 0.76 8.21
CA ARG A 55 16.31 0.63 9.05
C ARG A 55 16.25 1.45 10.34
N GLN A 56 15.65 2.63 10.30
CA GLN A 56 15.63 3.55 11.44
C GLN A 56 14.40 3.37 12.34
N TYR A 57 13.23 3.13 11.75
CA TYR A 57 11.94 3.19 12.44
C TYR A 57 11.17 1.85 12.37
N GLY A 58 11.61 0.87 11.58
CA GLY A 58 10.90 -0.39 11.38
C GLY A 58 10.71 -1.21 12.66
N GLU A 59 11.73 -1.29 13.51
CA GLU A 59 11.62 -1.99 14.81
C GLU A 59 10.61 -1.31 15.75
N MET A 60 10.54 0.03 15.70
CA MET A 60 9.63 0.82 16.53
C MET A 60 8.17 0.62 16.09
N ASP A 61 7.92 0.59 14.78
CA ASP A 61 6.61 0.27 14.21
C ASP A 61 6.16 -1.15 14.60
N ARG A 62 7.08 -2.12 14.62
CA ARG A 62 6.80 -3.51 15.05
C ARG A 62 6.40 -3.59 16.51
N GLN A 63 7.14 -2.94 17.41
CA GLN A 63 6.83 -2.87 18.83
C GLN A 63 5.47 -2.19 19.08
N TYR A 64 5.19 -1.10 18.36
CA TYR A 64 3.92 -0.39 18.47
C TYR A 64 2.72 -1.26 18.05
N LEU A 65 2.88 -2.06 16.98
CA LEU A 65 1.87 -3.02 16.54
C LEU A 65 1.67 -4.17 17.54
N GLN A 66 2.74 -4.65 18.17
CA GLN A 66 2.66 -5.66 19.23
C GLN A 66 1.90 -5.12 20.44
N ALA A 67 2.26 -3.93 20.94
CA ALA A 67 1.57 -3.29 22.06
C ALA A 67 0.08 -3.03 21.80
N GLN A 68 -0.29 -2.64 20.57
CA GLN A 68 -1.71 -2.50 20.20
C GLN A 68 -2.45 -3.83 20.18
N LYS A 69 -1.83 -4.90 19.69
CA LYS A 69 -2.44 -6.25 19.70
C LYS A 69 -2.68 -6.73 21.13
N GLU A 70 -1.72 -6.51 22.02
CA GLU A 70 -1.84 -6.85 23.44
C GLU A 70 -2.96 -6.07 24.12
N LYS A 71 -3.04 -4.75 23.90
CA LYS A 71 -4.11 -3.91 24.43
C LYS A 71 -5.50 -4.39 23.98
N ASN A 72 -5.67 -4.68 22.69
CA ASN A 72 -6.95 -5.14 22.15
C ASN A 72 -7.33 -6.50 22.75
N ARG A 73 -6.34 -7.41 22.93
CA ARG A 73 -6.57 -8.72 23.55
C ARG A 73 -7.05 -8.61 25.01
N THR A 74 -6.52 -7.66 25.78
CA THR A 74 -6.97 -7.42 27.18
C THR A 74 -8.36 -6.78 27.26
N THR A 75 -8.81 -6.08 26.22
CA THR A 75 -10.12 -5.41 26.20
C THR A 75 -11.26 -6.37 25.82
N ASP A 76 -10.95 -7.44 25.07
CA ASP A 76 -11.91 -8.49 24.68
C ASP A 76 -12.04 -9.63 25.72
N GLN A 77 -11.29 -9.58 26.83
CA GLN A 77 -11.37 -10.52 27.95
C GLN A 77 -12.17 -9.93 29.11
#